data_AF-A0A3E0NFI3-F1
#
_entry.id   AF-A0A3E0NFI3-F1
#
_cell.length_a   1.000
_cell.length_b   1.000
_cell.length_c   1.000
_cell.angle_alpha   90.00
_cell.angle_beta   90.00
_cell.angle_gamma   90.00
#
_symmetry.space_group_name_H-M   'P 1'
#
loop_
_entity.id
_entity.type
_entity.pdbx_description
1 polymer ?
#
loop_
_entity_poly.entity_id
_entity_poly.type
_entity_poly.pdbx_seq_one_letter_code
_entity_poly.pdbx_strand_id
1 'polypeptide(L)'
;MKDLVEAASETQPRTIGVLDLRFGGTSQLQNLYQEGASKALFARKQNGAEAICINTSGGITGGDRLTGHFETRDSAHLCVTTQGFERIYRSLNKTNGVIKNSITVRDKSSIYWLPQETLFYDGGYLDRSLVVNADSSASVLIVEPTLFGRIAMGEDKICGSLIDRITL
;
A
#
# COMPACT_ATOMS: atom_id res chain seq x y z
N MET A 1 18.05 -33.06 25.19
CA MET A 1 17.35 -32.34 24.11
C MET A 1 16.37 -31.34 24.75
N LYS A 2 16.88 -30.45 25.60
CA LYS A 2 16.12 -29.51 26.42
C LYS A 2 16.76 -28.11 26.30
N ASP A 3 17.25 -27.73 25.12
CA ASP A 3 18.02 -26.48 24.97
C ASP A 3 17.69 -25.76 23.65
N LEU A 4 16.40 -25.56 23.38
CA LEU A 4 15.91 -24.70 22.29
C LEU A 4 14.71 -23.85 22.75
N VAL A 5 14.77 -23.32 23.98
CA VAL A 5 13.90 -22.21 24.37
C VAL A 5 14.80 -20.98 24.44
N GLU A 6 15.11 -20.40 23.29
CA GLU A 6 15.52 -19.00 23.25
C GLU A 6 14.36 -18.19 23.84
N ALA A 7 14.67 -17.35 24.83
CA ALA A 7 13.71 -16.36 25.31
C ALA A 7 13.27 -15.53 24.10
N ALA A 8 11.97 -15.55 23.80
CA ALA A 8 11.41 -14.77 22.71
C ALA A 8 11.83 -13.30 22.90
N SER A 9 12.55 -12.75 21.93
CA SER A 9 12.72 -11.31 21.80
C SER A 9 11.36 -10.65 21.92
N GLU A 10 11.19 -9.71 22.87
CA GLU A 10 9.95 -8.93 23.02
C GLU A 10 9.57 -8.16 21.74
N THR A 11 10.53 -7.98 20.82
CA THR A 11 10.31 -7.39 19.50
C THR A 11 10.25 -8.47 18.43
N GLN A 12 9.03 -8.76 17.96
CA GLN A 12 8.80 -9.52 16.74
C GLN A 12 9.41 -8.80 15.52
N PRO A 13 9.94 -9.54 14.53
CA PRO A 13 10.38 -8.96 13.27
C PRO A 13 9.23 -8.20 12.61
N ARG A 14 9.55 -7.04 12.03
CA ARG A 14 8.57 -6.15 11.38
C ARG A 14 8.76 -6.13 9.88
N THR A 15 7.64 -6.07 9.18
CA THR A 15 7.60 -5.92 7.73
C THR A 15 8.11 -4.54 7.36
N ILE A 16 9.15 -4.48 6.54
CA ILE A 16 9.58 -3.25 5.88
C ILE A 16 9.44 -3.49 4.38
N GLY A 17 8.96 -2.49 3.65
CA GLY A 17 8.89 -2.55 2.20
C GLY A 17 8.92 -1.17 1.56
N VAL A 18 9.60 -1.08 0.43
CA VAL A 18 9.69 0.14 -0.38
C VAL A 18 9.38 -0.19 -1.83
N LEU A 19 8.61 0.66 -2.48
CA LEU A 19 8.31 0.59 -3.90
C LEU A 19 8.51 1.97 -4.53
N ASP A 20 9.30 2.09 -5.59
CA ASP A 20 9.36 3.30 -6.45
C ASP A 20 9.08 2.86 -7.89
N LEU A 21 7.97 3.35 -8.44
CA LEU A 21 7.53 3.11 -9.81
C LEU A 21 7.43 4.43 -10.56
N ARG A 22 8.09 4.53 -11.72
CA ARG A 22 7.98 5.71 -12.59
C ARG A 22 7.67 5.31 -14.00
N PHE A 23 6.75 6.02 -14.63
CA PHE A 23 6.30 5.77 -15.99
C PHE A 23 6.34 7.05 -16.83
N GLY A 24 6.68 6.91 -18.12
CA GLY A 24 6.82 8.02 -19.06
C GLY A 24 6.45 7.66 -20.50
N GLY A 25 6.23 8.68 -21.32
CA GLY A 25 5.93 8.59 -22.74
C GLY A 25 4.68 7.76 -23.00
N THR A 26 4.82 6.71 -23.81
CA THR A 26 3.75 5.74 -24.08
C THR A 26 3.53 4.75 -22.92
N SER A 27 3.58 5.24 -21.68
CA SER A 27 3.41 4.46 -20.44
C SER A 27 4.45 3.35 -20.25
N GLN A 28 5.70 3.65 -20.59
CA GLN A 28 6.82 2.73 -20.41
C GLN A 28 7.41 2.88 -19.01
N LEU A 29 7.79 1.77 -18.38
CA LEU A 29 8.46 1.75 -17.08
C LEU A 29 9.85 2.40 -17.21
N GLN A 30 10.04 3.52 -16.49
CA GLN A 30 11.28 4.30 -16.45
C GLN A 30 12.14 3.94 -15.25
N ASN A 31 11.51 3.59 -14.13
CA ASN A 31 12.19 3.20 -12.91
C ASN A 31 11.37 2.14 -12.17
N LEU A 32 12.07 1.15 -11.61
CA LEU A 32 11.53 0.12 -10.74
C LEU A 32 12.52 -0.12 -9.61
N TYR A 33 12.13 0.26 -8.40
CA TYR A 33 12.82 -0.11 -7.17
C TYR A 33 11.86 -0.84 -6.24
N GLN A 34 12.33 -1.92 -5.65
CA GLN A 34 11.56 -2.80 -4.77
C GLN A 34 12.45 -3.27 -3.62
N GLU A 35 11.98 -3.14 -2.39
CA GLU A 35 12.69 -3.57 -1.19
C GLU A 35 11.75 -4.35 -0.27
N GLY A 36 12.32 -5.32 0.46
CA GLY A 36 11.63 -6.03 1.53
C GLY A 36 10.35 -6.71 1.04
N ALA A 37 9.24 -6.47 1.73
CA ALA A 37 7.96 -7.09 1.41
C ALA A 37 7.20 -6.45 0.24
N SER A 38 7.64 -5.30 -0.26
CA SER A 38 6.97 -4.62 -1.38
C SER A 38 7.43 -5.20 -2.71
N LYS A 39 6.47 -5.60 -3.55
CA LYS A 39 6.70 -6.03 -4.93
C LYS A 39 5.68 -5.40 -5.88
N ALA A 40 6.00 -5.35 -7.17
CA ALA A 40 5.12 -4.94 -8.25
C ALA A 40 5.16 -5.95 -9.39
N LEU A 41 3.98 -6.31 -9.88
CA LEU A 41 3.79 -7.03 -11.13
C LEU A 41 3.11 -6.11 -12.14
N PHE A 42 3.31 -6.37 -13.43
CA PHE A 42 2.75 -5.55 -14.49
C PHE A 42 1.83 -6.38 -15.38
N ALA A 43 0.55 -6.02 -15.42
CA ALA A 43 -0.40 -6.66 -16.31
C ALA A 43 -0.20 -6.17 -17.75
N ARG A 44 -0.33 -7.07 -18.73
CA ARG A 44 -0.28 -6.68 -20.14
C ARG A 44 -1.52 -5.88 -20.49
N LYS A 45 -1.35 -4.66 -20.98
CA LYS A 45 -2.42 -3.81 -21.51
C LYS A 45 -2.12 -3.40 -22.94
N GLN A 46 -3.19 -3.16 -23.71
CA GLN A 46 -3.08 -2.59 -25.06
C GLN A 46 -2.71 -1.10 -25.00
N ASN A 47 -3.24 -0.37 -24.01
CA ASN A 47 -2.98 1.04 -23.79
C ASN A 47 -2.71 1.29 -22.30
N GLY A 48 -1.75 2.18 -22.01
CA GLY A 48 -1.35 2.48 -20.63
C GLY A 48 -0.57 1.35 -19.96
N ALA A 49 -0.26 1.57 -18.68
CA ALA A 49 0.34 0.58 -17.81
C ALA A 49 -0.60 0.21 -16.65
N GLU A 50 -0.47 -1.00 -16.14
CA GLU A 50 -1.10 -1.41 -14.88
C GLU A 50 -0.08 -2.08 -13.98
N ALA A 51 0.14 -1.47 -12.82
CA ALA A 51 1.00 -1.98 -11.76
C ALA A 51 0.15 -2.58 -10.65
N ILE A 52 0.35 -3.87 -10.39
CA ILE A 52 -0.24 -4.61 -9.28
C ILE A 52 0.77 -4.63 -8.15
N CYS A 53 0.53 -3.83 -7.12
CA CYS A 53 1.34 -3.76 -5.91
C CYS A 53 1.02 -4.94 -4.98
N ILE A 54 2.08 -5.52 -4.43
CA ILE A 54 2.05 -6.74 -3.64
C ILE A 54 2.79 -6.49 -2.34
N ASN A 55 2.08 -6.64 -1.23
CA ASN A 55 2.68 -6.83 0.08
C ASN A 55 2.87 -8.34 0.32
N THR A 56 4.11 -8.83 0.27
CA THR A 56 4.40 -10.27 0.41
C THR A 56 4.33 -10.78 1.85
N SER A 57 4.17 -9.91 2.85
CA SER A 57 3.90 -10.35 4.23
C SER A 57 2.44 -10.80 4.43
N GLY A 58 1.55 -10.48 3.48
CA GLY A 58 0.13 -10.85 3.54
C GLY A 58 -0.74 -9.94 4.42
N GLY A 59 -0.19 -8.83 4.91
CA GLY A 59 -0.90 -7.75 5.60
C GLY A 59 0.03 -6.93 6.51
N ILE A 60 -0.57 -6.09 7.34
CA ILE A 60 0.11 -5.15 8.23
C ILE A 60 -0.25 -5.47 9.67
N THR A 61 0.76 -5.52 10.55
CA THR A 61 0.57 -5.47 12.00
C THR A 61 1.34 -4.29 12.61
N GLY A 62 1.22 -4.10 13.92
CA GLY A 62 1.86 -3.01 14.63
C GLY A 62 3.37 -3.01 14.46
N GLY A 63 3.93 -1.86 14.05
CA GLY A 63 5.37 -1.68 13.83
C GLY A 63 5.83 -1.92 12.38
N ASP A 64 4.98 -2.48 11.52
CA ASP A 64 5.27 -2.64 10.09
C ASP A 64 5.31 -1.29 9.36
N ARG A 65 6.09 -1.19 8.28
CA ARG A 65 6.31 0.03 7.50
C ARG A 65 6.39 -0.26 6.02
N LEU A 66 5.41 0.23 5.25
CA LEU A 66 5.44 0.22 3.79
C LEU A 66 5.50 1.64 3.24
N THR A 67 6.38 1.86 2.28
CA THR A 67 6.52 3.14 1.56
C THR A 67 6.36 2.93 0.06
N GLY A 68 5.57 3.76 -0.60
CA GLY A 68 5.34 3.75 -2.04
C GLY A 68 5.57 5.12 -2.66
N HIS A 69 6.31 5.15 -3.76
CA HIS A 69 6.53 6.33 -4.59
C HIS A 69 6.08 6.01 -6.02
N PHE A 70 5.16 6.81 -6.55
CA PHE A 70 4.58 6.59 -7.88
C PHE A 70 4.68 7.88 -8.68
N GLU A 71 5.24 7.79 -9.88
CA GLU A 71 5.37 8.94 -10.79
C GLU A 71 4.85 8.60 -12.19
N THR A 72 4.12 9.55 -12.77
CA THR A 72 3.78 9.57 -14.20
C THR A 72 4.17 10.91 -14.79
N ARG A 73 4.70 10.90 -16.00
CA ARG A 73 5.10 12.09 -16.77
C ARG A 73 4.94 11.85 -18.27
N ASP A 74 5.25 12.86 -19.08
CA ASP A 74 5.30 12.76 -20.55
C ASP A 74 4.03 12.12 -21.15
N SER A 75 2.84 12.52 -20.69
CA SER A 75 1.53 11.96 -21.09
C SER A 75 1.31 10.46 -20.83
N ALA A 76 2.09 9.83 -19.93
CA ALA A 76 1.88 8.44 -19.53
C ALA A 76 0.55 8.22 -18.81
N HIS A 77 0.03 7.00 -18.90
CA HIS A 77 -1.17 6.56 -18.18
C HIS A 77 -0.85 5.34 -17.33
N LEU A 78 -1.04 5.43 -16.02
CA LEU A 78 -0.79 4.34 -15.09
C LEU A 78 -2.02 4.04 -14.25
N CYS A 79 -2.44 2.78 -14.22
CA CYS A 79 -3.30 2.24 -13.18
C CYS A 79 -2.43 1.58 -12.10
N VAL A 80 -2.60 1.97 -10.84
CA VAL A 80 -1.99 1.29 -9.70
C VAL A 80 -3.08 0.62 -8.91
N THR A 81 -2.97 -0.69 -8.73
CA THR A 81 -3.90 -1.49 -7.92
C THR A 81 -3.12 -2.44 -7.02
N THR A 82 -3.82 -3.18 -6.17
CA THR A 82 -3.24 -4.25 -5.35
C THR A 82 -3.84 -5.59 -5.75
N GLN A 83 -3.12 -6.68 -5.47
CA GLN A 83 -3.57 -8.05 -5.79
C GLN A 83 -4.85 -8.49 -5.05
N GLY A 84 -5.23 -7.78 -3.98
CA GLY A 84 -6.33 -8.12 -3.08
C GLY A 84 -6.31 -7.24 -1.86
N PHE A 85 -7.16 -7.57 -0.88
CA PHE A 85 -7.30 -6.79 0.34
C PHE A 85 -5.96 -6.60 1.07
N GLU A 86 -5.69 -5.36 1.46
CA GLU A 86 -4.67 -5.07 2.47
C GLU A 86 -5.27 -5.39 3.84
N ARG A 87 -4.69 -6.34 4.57
CA ARG A 87 -5.24 -6.83 5.84
C ARG A 87 -4.55 -6.12 7.00
N ILE A 88 -5.32 -5.50 7.88
CA ILE A 88 -4.78 -4.88 9.10
C ILE A 88 -5.03 -5.83 10.27
N TYR A 89 -3.99 -6.54 10.68
CA TYR A 89 -4.02 -7.49 11.79
C TYR A 89 -3.98 -6.79 13.14
N ARG A 90 -4.33 -7.55 14.19
CA ARG A 90 -4.21 -7.11 15.57
C ARG A 90 -2.81 -6.63 15.91
N SER A 91 -2.70 -5.46 16.52
CA SER A 91 -1.47 -4.94 17.11
C SER A 91 -1.40 -5.33 18.59
N LEU A 92 -0.34 -6.06 18.99
CA LEU A 92 -0.19 -6.56 20.36
C LEU A 92 -0.02 -5.46 21.41
N ASN A 93 0.62 -4.36 21.01
CA ASN A 93 0.99 -3.26 21.91
C ASN A 93 0.36 -1.92 21.47
N LYS A 94 -0.71 -1.97 20.67
CA LYS A 94 -1.39 -0.78 20.12
C LYS A 94 -0.46 0.14 19.30
N THR A 95 0.69 -0.36 18.85
CA THR A 95 1.55 0.35 17.90
C THR A 95 0.90 0.32 16.53
N ASN A 96 0.95 1.44 15.81
CA ASN A 96 0.46 1.50 14.44
C ASN A 96 1.41 0.76 13.50
N GLY A 97 0.86 0.00 12.55
CA GLY A 97 1.51 -0.19 11.27
C GLY A 97 1.46 1.11 10.48
N VAL A 98 2.41 1.33 9.58
CA VAL A 98 2.55 2.59 8.84
C VAL A 98 2.58 2.32 7.33
N ILE A 99 1.71 2.99 6.58
CA ILE A 99 1.74 3.00 5.12
C ILE A 99 1.88 4.44 4.64
N LYS A 100 2.91 4.73 3.84
CA LYS A 100 3.14 6.05 3.27
C LYS A 100 3.26 5.96 1.75
N ASN A 101 2.28 6.51 1.04
CA ASN A 101 2.30 6.59 -0.40
C ASN A 101 2.44 8.04 -0.86
N SER A 102 3.26 8.27 -1.87
CA SER A 102 3.34 9.56 -2.56
C SER A 102 3.18 9.37 -4.06
N ILE A 103 2.32 10.18 -4.66
CA ILE A 103 2.01 10.18 -6.08
C ILE A 103 2.42 11.52 -6.66
N THR A 104 3.12 11.47 -7.80
CA THR A 104 3.49 12.66 -8.58
C THR A 104 2.99 12.48 -10.02
N VAL A 105 2.23 13.45 -10.54
CA VAL A 105 1.62 13.37 -11.88
C VAL A 105 1.94 14.63 -12.65
N ARG A 106 2.69 14.49 -13.74
CA ARG A 106 3.26 15.61 -14.51
C ARG A 106 2.81 15.62 -15.96
N ASP A 107 2.98 16.73 -16.67
CA ASP A 107 2.99 16.77 -18.14
C ASP A 107 1.80 16.05 -18.84
N LYS A 108 0.56 16.46 -18.54
CA LYS A 108 -0.68 15.85 -19.08
C LYS A 108 -0.83 14.34 -18.85
N SER A 109 0.01 13.75 -18.01
CA SER A 109 -0.09 12.34 -17.64
C SER A 109 -1.23 12.10 -16.67
N SER A 110 -1.53 10.82 -16.42
CA SER A 110 -2.56 10.44 -15.47
C SER A 110 -2.20 9.22 -14.66
N ILE A 111 -2.68 9.20 -13.43
CA ILE A 111 -2.66 8.01 -12.57
C ILE A 111 -4.04 7.69 -12.02
N TYR A 112 -4.42 6.43 -12.11
CA TYR A 112 -5.58 5.87 -11.41
C TYR A 112 -5.06 5.05 -10.23
N TRP A 113 -5.21 5.60 -9.03
CA TRP A 113 -4.90 4.95 -7.77
C TRP A 113 -6.13 4.17 -7.30
N LEU A 114 -6.14 2.87 -7.58
CA LEU A 114 -7.27 1.96 -7.38
C LEU A 114 -6.84 0.70 -6.60
N PRO A 115 -6.20 0.82 -5.42
CA PRO A 115 -5.97 -0.33 -4.57
C PRO A 115 -7.29 -1.02 -4.21
N GLN A 116 -7.22 -2.34 -4.00
CA GLN A 116 -8.33 -3.07 -3.37
C GLN A 116 -8.49 -2.63 -1.92
N GLU A 117 -9.57 -3.08 -1.28
CA GLU A 117 -10.00 -2.55 0.00
C GLU A 117 -8.99 -2.84 1.12
N THR A 118 -8.93 -1.94 2.09
CA THR A 118 -8.22 -2.19 3.35
C THR A 118 -9.20 -2.85 4.32
N LEU A 119 -8.92 -4.09 4.74
CA LEU A 119 -9.76 -4.86 5.65
C LEU A 119 -9.17 -4.86 7.07
N PHE A 120 -9.85 -4.19 7.99
CA PHE A 120 -9.48 -4.13 9.41
C PHE A 120 -10.00 -5.33 10.18
N TYR A 121 -9.11 -6.00 10.90
CA TYR A 121 -9.49 -7.04 11.87
C TYR A 121 -9.63 -6.40 13.27
N ASP A 122 -10.23 -7.14 14.20
CA ASP A 122 -10.31 -6.69 15.58
C ASP A 122 -8.92 -6.49 16.22
N GLY A 123 -8.72 -5.30 16.79
CA GLY A 123 -7.46 -4.85 17.35
C GLY A 123 -6.48 -4.26 16.32
N GLY A 124 -6.92 -3.91 15.11
CA GLY A 124 -6.08 -3.29 14.08
C GLY A 124 -5.67 -1.85 14.40
N TYR A 125 -4.40 -1.51 14.16
CA TYR A 125 -3.84 -0.16 14.38
C TYR A 125 -3.04 0.27 13.15
N LEU A 126 -3.47 1.33 12.46
CA LEU A 126 -2.86 1.82 11.21
C LEU A 126 -2.72 3.34 11.21
N ASP A 127 -1.57 3.81 10.74
CA ASP A 127 -1.34 5.19 10.28
C ASP A 127 -1.01 5.16 8.78
N ARG A 128 -1.98 5.59 7.97
CA ARG A 128 -1.88 5.66 6.52
C ARG A 128 -1.86 7.10 6.05
N SER A 129 -0.97 7.41 5.11
CA SER A 129 -0.97 8.68 4.41
C SER A 129 -0.75 8.51 2.92
N LEU A 130 -1.53 9.23 2.13
CA LEU A 130 -1.38 9.41 0.70
C LEU A 130 -1.14 10.89 0.40
N VAL A 131 -0.02 11.22 -0.24
CA VAL A 131 0.27 12.58 -0.71
C VAL A 131 0.27 12.57 -2.23
N VAL A 132 -0.53 13.43 -2.84
CA VAL A 132 -0.62 13.58 -4.30
C VAL A 132 -0.13 14.96 -4.68
N ASN A 133 0.79 15.03 -5.64
CA ASN A 133 1.21 16.27 -6.28
C ASN A 133 0.92 16.15 -7.77
N ALA A 134 0.01 16.97 -8.28
CA ALA A 134 -0.40 16.94 -9.69
C ALA A 134 -0.20 18.32 -10.33
N ASP A 135 0.39 18.33 -11.53
CA ASP A 135 0.43 19.53 -12.35
C ASP A 135 -0.99 19.92 -12.78
N SER A 136 -1.22 21.20 -13.10
CA SER A 136 -2.54 21.70 -13.52
C SER A 136 -3.11 21.03 -14.78
N SER A 137 -2.24 20.36 -15.56
CA SER A 137 -2.62 19.63 -16.77
C SER A 137 -2.81 18.12 -16.56
N ALA A 138 -2.47 17.61 -15.37
CA ALA A 138 -2.52 16.20 -15.03
C ALA A 138 -3.93 15.75 -14.62
N SER A 139 -4.15 14.44 -14.61
CA SER A 139 -5.41 13.84 -14.14
C SER A 139 -5.16 12.74 -13.12
N VAL A 140 -5.90 12.77 -12.01
CA VAL A 140 -5.77 11.78 -10.93
C VAL A 140 -7.15 11.25 -10.56
N LEU A 141 -7.28 9.93 -10.47
CA LEU A 141 -8.43 9.26 -9.85
C LEU A 141 -7.93 8.49 -8.62
N ILE A 142 -8.59 8.66 -7.48
CA ILE A 142 -8.22 8.03 -6.21
C ILE A 142 -9.43 7.29 -5.65
N VAL A 143 -9.27 6.00 -5.37
CA VAL A 143 -10.27 5.17 -4.71
C VAL A 143 -9.58 4.30 -3.66
N GLU A 144 -9.86 4.53 -2.37
CA GLU A 144 -9.31 3.73 -1.26
C GLU A 144 -10.42 3.26 -0.32
N PRO A 145 -11.09 2.15 -0.62
CA PRO A 145 -12.18 1.68 0.23
C PRO A 145 -11.62 1.00 1.49
N THR A 146 -12.35 1.13 2.59
CA THR A 146 -11.99 0.54 3.88
C THR A 146 -13.16 -0.26 4.42
N LEU A 147 -12.88 -1.49 4.87
CA LEU A 147 -13.82 -2.43 5.45
C LEU A 147 -13.42 -2.72 6.90
N PHE A 148 -14.40 -2.80 7.78
CA PHE A 148 -14.18 -3.04 9.21
C PHE A 148 -14.81 -4.37 9.63
N GLY A 149 -13.97 -5.25 10.16
CA GLY A 149 -14.36 -6.55 10.66
C GLY A 149 -14.50 -7.61 9.58
N ARG A 150 -14.10 -8.83 9.90
CA ARG A 150 -14.42 -10.03 9.13
C ARG A 150 -15.82 -10.49 9.49
N ILE A 151 -16.84 -9.85 8.91
CA ILE A 151 -18.26 -10.13 9.20
C ILE A 151 -18.58 -11.62 9.05
N ALA A 152 -18.08 -12.28 8.01
CA ALA A 152 -18.26 -13.72 7.79
C ALA A 152 -17.62 -14.61 8.88
N MET A 153 -16.70 -14.07 9.67
CA MET A 153 -16.06 -14.74 10.82
C MET A 153 -16.61 -14.25 12.17
N GLY A 154 -17.71 -13.49 12.18
CA GLY A 154 -18.34 -12.98 13.40
C GLY A 154 -17.65 -11.74 14.00
N GLU A 155 -16.71 -11.12 13.29
CA GLU A 155 -16.17 -9.80 13.67
C GLU A 155 -17.09 -8.69 13.14
N ASP A 156 -18.23 -8.48 13.79
CA ASP A 156 -19.19 -7.41 13.48
C ASP A 156 -19.02 -6.17 14.38
N LYS A 157 -18.21 -6.29 15.42
CA LYS A 157 -17.79 -5.22 16.33
C LYS A 157 -16.29 -5.34 16.53
N ILE A 158 -15.55 -4.29 16.16
CA ILE A 158 -14.09 -4.28 16.29
C ILE A 158 -13.63 -3.06 17.09
N CYS A 159 -12.52 -3.22 17.80
CA CYS A 159 -11.79 -2.14 18.45
C CYS A 159 -10.46 -1.89 17.73
N GLY A 160 -10.05 -0.64 17.54
CA GLY A 160 -8.80 -0.34 16.82
C GLY A 160 -8.53 1.15 16.66
N SER A 161 -7.53 1.47 15.85
CA SER A 161 -7.18 2.83 15.46
C SER A 161 -6.89 2.89 13.96
N LEU A 162 -7.54 3.84 13.28
CA LEU A 162 -7.22 4.21 11.91
C LEU A 162 -6.96 5.71 11.88
N ILE A 163 -5.73 6.07 11.52
CA ILE A 163 -5.36 7.42 11.15
C ILE A 163 -5.15 7.39 9.64
N ASP A 164 -5.99 8.11 8.91
CA ASP A 164 -5.96 8.14 7.44
C ASP A 164 -5.90 9.59 6.96
N ARG A 165 -4.93 9.89 6.08
CA ARG A 165 -4.72 11.25 5.58
C ARG A 165 -4.46 11.23 4.09
N ILE A 166 -5.25 12.02 3.35
CA ILE A 166 -5.05 12.27 1.93
C ILE A 166 -4.76 13.77 1.76
N THR A 167 -3.61 14.08 1.15
CA THR A 167 -3.21 15.46 0.80
C THR A 167 -3.12 15.55 -0.72
N LEU A 168 -3.73 16.59 -1.30
CA LEU A 168 -3.78 16.88 -2.74
C LEU A 168 -3.12 18.22 -3.07
#